data_AF-A0A0M0BYF9-F1
#
_entry.id   AF-A0A0M0BYF9-F1
#
_cell.length_a   1.000
_cell.length_b   1.000
_cell.length_c   1.000
_cell.angle_alpha   90.00
_cell.angle_beta   90.00
_cell.angle_gamma   90.00
#
_symmetry.space_group_name_H-M   'P 1'
#
loop_
_entity.id
_entity.type
_entity.pdbx_description
1 polymer ?
#
loop_
_entity_poly.entity_id
_entity_poly.type
_entity_poly.pdbx_seq_one_letter_code
_entity_poly.pdbx_strand_id
1 'polypeptide(L)'
;MLISETSLLVRLFGASWPGLHWGLFNAKDVGKIWVYSTKITGEFVVIELIDGNKIAFSPENTKKLYGALNNQRKKFGTSKMANSIYQSKRLVYLQVVSVVTAFLLCLGYLFWIYPTLPEIIPVHFDINMIPNRWGHKSELFLIAGIAAIFSIINSILVLKFGKYAKILTTFLGIIFISLMVLFFGIIYFTQGI
;
A
#
# COMPACT_ATOMS: atom_id res chain seq x y z
N MET A 1 4.77 18.24 20.77
CA MET A 1 3.38 18.02 21.21
C MET A 1 2.74 19.38 21.37
N LEU A 2 1.53 19.54 20.84
CA LEU A 2 0.82 20.81 20.82
C LEU A 2 -0.68 20.53 21.00
N ILE A 3 -1.40 21.44 21.65
CA ILE A 3 -2.85 21.54 21.51
C ILE A 3 -3.12 22.38 20.26
N SER A 4 -3.82 21.81 19.28
CA SER A 4 -4.21 22.53 18.07
C SER A 4 -5.73 22.59 18.01
N GLU A 5 -6.26 23.78 17.88
CA GLU A 5 -7.63 23.95 17.43
C GLU A 5 -7.63 23.77 15.90
N THR A 6 -8.28 22.72 15.40
CA THR A 6 -8.26 22.38 13.97
C THR A 6 -9.56 21.74 13.52
N SER A 7 -9.79 21.74 12.21
CA SER A 7 -10.87 21.02 11.56
C SER A 7 -10.32 19.97 10.60
N LEU A 8 -10.92 18.78 10.64
CA LEU A 8 -10.61 17.71 9.69
C LEU A 8 -11.31 18.02 8.37
N LEU A 9 -10.55 18.41 7.35
CA LEU A 9 -11.09 18.88 6.07
C LEU A 9 -11.45 17.72 5.14
N VAL A 10 -10.48 16.86 4.85
CA VAL A 10 -10.62 15.77 3.86
C VAL A 10 -10.06 14.49 4.43
N ARG A 11 -10.86 13.42 4.40
CA ARG A 11 -10.41 12.06 4.70
C ARG A 11 -9.67 11.48 3.49
N LEU A 12 -8.40 11.13 3.68
CA LEU A 12 -7.54 10.53 2.66
C LEU A 12 -7.55 9.00 2.72
N PHE A 13 -7.67 8.43 3.93
CA PHE A 13 -7.73 6.99 4.18
C PHE A 13 -8.41 6.71 5.54
N GLY A 14 -9.01 5.54 5.71
CA GLY A 14 -9.67 5.12 6.96
C GLY A 14 -11.19 5.18 6.90
N ALA A 15 -11.84 5.12 8.06
CA ALA A 15 -13.29 5.01 8.18
C ALA A 15 -13.85 5.90 9.28
N SER A 16 -15.17 6.11 9.24
CA SER A 16 -15.91 6.87 10.23
C SER A 16 -17.16 6.08 10.60
N TRP A 17 -17.37 5.90 11.89
CA TRP A 17 -18.62 5.49 12.49
C TRP A 17 -19.25 6.71 13.18
N PRO A 18 -20.59 6.79 13.37
CA PRO A 18 -21.18 7.84 14.19
C PRO A 18 -20.46 7.98 15.55
N GLY A 19 -19.83 9.14 15.77
CA GLY A 19 -19.05 9.41 16.98
C GLY A 19 -17.63 8.82 17.03
N LEU A 20 -17.10 8.24 15.94
CA LEU A 20 -15.72 7.75 15.87
C LEU A 20 -15.13 7.91 14.47
N HIS A 21 -14.02 8.62 14.37
CA HIS A 21 -13.26 8.88 13.15
C HIS A 21 -11.85 8.33 13.33
N TRP A 22 -11.46 7.42 12.44
CA TRP A 22 -10.10 6.90 12.43
C TRP A 22 -9.53 6.85 11.01
N GLY A 23 -8.29 7.26 10.86
CA GLY A 23 -7.65 7.27 9.54
C GLY A 23 -6.71 8.43 9.30
N LEU A 24 -6.30 8.58 8.05
CA LEU A 24 -5.47 9.69 7.60
C LEU A 24 -6.36 10.82 7.07
N PHE A 25 -6.23 12.00 7.66
CA PHE A 25 -6.98 13.20 7.27
C PHE A 25 -6.02 14.31 6.88
N ASN A 26 -6.51 15.25 6.07
CA ASN A 26 -5.91 16.57 5.93
C ASN A 26 -6.61 17.52 6.91
N ALA A 27 -5.89 18.00 7.91
CA ALA A 27 -6.41 18.91 8.91
C ALA A 27 -5.98 20.35 8.62
N LYS A 28 -6.86 21.31 8.87
CA LYS A 28 -6.59 22.74 8.69
C LYS A 28 -5.39 23.15 9.55
N ASP A 29 -4.43 23.87 8.98
CA ASP A 29 -3.23 24.40 9.65
C ASP A 29 -2.20 23.36 10.17
N VAL A 30 -2.57 22.07 10.21
CA VAL A 30 -1.70 20.97 10.70
C VAL A 30 -1.19 20.10 9.55
N GLY A 31 -1.93 20.00 8.46
CA GLY A 31 -1.63 19.18 7.28
C GLY A 31 -2.08 17.72 7.43
N LYS A 32 -1.35 16.79 6.80
CA LYS A 32 -1.67 15.34 6.86
C LYS A 32 -1.42 14.79 8.26
N ILE A 33 -2.47 14.26 8.89
CA ILE A 33 -2.46 13.78 10.28
C ILE A 33 -3.28 12.49 10.40
N TRP A 34 -2.79 11.53 11.20
CA TRP A 34 -3.60 10.40 11.63
C TRP A 34 -4.55 10.84 12.72
N VAL A 35 -5.81 10.48 12.60
CA VAL A 35 -6.86 10.87 13.53
C VAL A 35 -7.38 9.63 14.22
N TYR A 36 -7.58 9.73 15.53
CA TYR A 36 -8.39 8.82 16.34
C TYR A 36 -9.25 9.68 17.25
N SER A 37 -10.47 9.98 16.80
CA SER A 37 -11.24 11.07 17.38
C SER A 37 -12.74 10.80 17.33
N THR A 38 -13.46 11.31 18.32
CA THR A 38 -14.93 11.34 18.34
C THR A 38 -15.51 12.64 17.77
N LYS A 39 -14.64 13.56 17.32
CA LYS A 39 -14.99 14.91 16.83
C LYS A 39 -14.35 15.17 15.46
N ILE A 40 -14.93 16.08 14.68
CA ILE A 40 -14.39 16.51 13.37
C ILE A 40 -13.74 17.90 13.48
N THR A 41 -14.13 18.68 14.48
CA THR A 41 -13.66 20.05 14.72
C THR A 41 -13.44 20.31 16.21
N GLY A 42 -12.57 21.27 16.52
CA GLY A 42 -12.31 21.76 17.89
C GLY A 42 -10.88 21.50 18.34
N GLU A 43 -10.70 21.32 19.65
CA GLU A 43 -9.39 21.07 20.24
C GLU A 43 -8.93 19.62 20.05
N PHE A 44 -7.76 19.46 19.46
CA PHE A 44 -7.07 18.18 19.34
C PHE A 44 -5.73 18.23 20.06
N VAL A 45 -5.37 17.12 20.72
CA VAL A 45 -4.00 16.88 21.17
C VAL A 45 -3.24 16.29 19.99
N VAL A 46 -2.24 17.02 19.49
CA VAL A 46 -1.40 16.60 18.37
C VAL A 46 -0.03 16.16 18.87
N ILE A 47 0.30 14.91 18.57
CA ILE A 47 1.58 14.28 18.87
C ILE A 47 2.33 14.10 17.54
N GLU A 48 3.51 14.68 17.45
CA GLU A 48 4.45 14.38 16.37
C GLU A 48 5.30 13.18 16.78
N LEU A 49 5.30 12.16 15.92
CA LEU A 49 6.06 10.92 16.08
C LEU A 49 7.48 11.12 15.56
N ILE A 50 8.36 10.16 15.89
CA ILE A 50 9.77 10.19 15.50
C ILE A 50 9.96 10.13 13.96
N ASP A 51 8.98 9.60 13.23
CA ASP A 51 8.99 9.57 11.76
C ASP A 51 8.43 10.84 11.08
N GLY A 52 8.12 11.88 11.87
CA GLY A 52 7.49 13.11 11.40
C GLY A 52 6.00 12.94 11.07
N ASN A 53 5.39 11.79 11.34
CA ASN A 53 3.93 11.67 11.28
C ASN A 53 3.32 12.41 12.48
N LYS A 54 2.13 12.94 12.27
CA LYS A 54 1.33 13.51 13.35
C LYS A 54 0.18 12.56 13.67
N ILE A 55 -0.16 12.43 14.94
CA ILE A 55 -1.39 11.79 15.41
C ILE A 55 -2.20 12.81 16.20
N ALA A 56 -3.49 12.92 15.90
CA ALA A 56 -4.47 13.75 16.59
C ALA A 56 -5.45 12.89 17.38
N PHE A 57 -5.73 13.32 18.60
CA PHE A 57 -6.73 12.75 19.48
C PHE A 57 -7.69 13.84 19.96
N SER A 58 -8.97 13.51 20.14
CA SER A 58 -9.97 14.39 20.76
C SER A 58 -10.42 13.84 22.12
N PRO A 59 -9.57 13.89 23.16
CA PRO A 59 -9.99 13.48 24.49
C PRO A 59 -11.15 14.38 24.98
N GLU A 60 -11.92 13.86 25.93
CA GLU A 60 -12.95 14.67 26.60
C GLU A 60 -12.35 15.89 27.32
N ASN A 61 -11.15 15.73 27.90
CA ASN A 61 -10.39 16.82 28.54
C ASN A 61 -8.99 16.97 27.93
N THR A 62 -8.89 17.82 26.89
CA THR A 62 -7.66 18.14 26.15
C THR A 62 -6.52 18.58 27.06
N LYS A 63 -6.80 19.51 27.99
CA LYS A 63 -5.78 20.11 28.87
C LYS A 63 -5.20 19.09 29.84
N LYS A 64 -6.05 18.23 30.42
CA LYS A 64 -5.61 17.15 31.33
C LYS A 64 -4.71 16.15 30.62
N LEU A 65 -5.10 15.70 29.41
CA LEU A 65 -4.28 14.76 28.64
C LEU A 65 -2.95 15.41 28.22
N TYR A 66 -2.99 16.64 27.72
CA TYR A 66 -1.78 17.38 27.35
C TYR A 66 -0.81 17.52 28.52
N GLY A 67 -1.31 17.91 29.71
CA GLY A 67 -0.50 18.01 30.92
C GLY A 67 0.13 16.67 31.31
N ALA A 68 -0.66 15.59 31.31
CA ALA A 68 -0.17 14.25 31.64
C ALA A 68 0.93 13.76 30.67
N LEU A 69 0.73 14.00 29.36
CA LEU A 69 1.72 13.64 28.35
C LEU A 69 2.98 14.51 28.42
N ASN A 70 2.83 15.80 28.69
CA ASN A 70 3.97 16.72 28.84
C ASN A 70 4.82 16.37 30.07
N ASN A 71 4.20 15.94 31.16
CA ASN A 71 4.93 15.44 32.34
C ASN A 71 5.74 14.18 32.04
N GLN A 72 5.26 13.35 31.12
CA GLN A 72 5.96 12.13 30.68
C GLN A 72 6.87 12.37 29.47
N ARG A 73 7.10 13.63 29.05
CA ARG A 73 7.86 13.97 27.84
C ARG A 73 9.24 13.31 27.79
N LYS A 74 9.90 13.16 28.94
CA LYS A 74 11.23 12.53 29.08
C LYS A 74 11.26 11.03 28.76
N LYS A 75 10.11 10.35 28.77
CA LYS A 75 9.98 8.92 28.42
C LYS A 75 9.85 8.70 26.91
N PHE A 76 9.55 9.74 26.13
CA PHE A 76 9.44 9.63 24.68
C PHE A 76 10.82 9.72 24.03
N GLY A 77 11.09 8.88 23.04
CA GLY A 77 12.37 8.82 22.34
C GLY A 77 12.70 10.12 21.59
N THR A 78 13.98 10.50 21.60
CA THR A 78 14.48 11.63 20.82
C THR A 78 14.72 11.25 19.35
N SER A 79 14.64 12.22 18.45
CA SER A 79 14.58 12.07 16.98
C SER A 79 15.72 11.28 16.29
N LYS A 80 16.79 10.87 17.00
CA LYS A 80 17.91 10.06 16.42
C LYS A 80 17.47 8.70 15.85
N MET A 81 16.27 8.21 16.20
CA MET A 81 15.68 6.97 15.65
C MET A 81 15.03 7.16 14.27
N ALA A 82 14.94 8.39 13.74
CA ALA A 82 14.32 8.71 12.45
C ALA A 82 15.05 8.11 11.22
N ASN A 83 16.34 7.80 11.34
CA ASN A 83 17.14 7.25 10.23
C ASN A 83 16.71 5.84 9.78
N SER A 84 16.22 4.98 10.69
CA SER A 84 15.69 3.66 10.32
C SER A 84 14.38 3.76 9.53
N ILE A 85 13.64 4.85 9.72
CA ILE A 85 12.34 5.08 9.09
C ILE A 85 12.51 5.69 7.70
N TYR A 86 13.56 6.49 7.49
CA TYR A 86 13.94 6.98 6.15
C TYR A 86 14.39 5.85 5.22
N GLN A 87 15.11 4.84 5.74
CA GLN A 87 15.43 3.62 4.98
C GLN A 87 14.18 2.91 4.44
N SER A 88 13.06 2.96 5.18
CA SER A 88 11.82 2.30 4.76
C SER A 88 11.19 2.89 3.51
N LYS A 89 11.42 4.17 3.19
CA LYS A 89 10.91 4.77 1.95
C LYS A 89 11.64 4.20 0.72
N ARG A 90 12.97 4.12 0.78
CA ARG A 90 13.79 3.60 -0.33
C ARG A 90 13.40 2.18 -0.71
N LEU A 91 13.15 1.31 0.28
CA LEU A 91 12.70 -0.07 0.03
C LEU A 91 11.35 -0.13 -0.67
N VAL A 92 10.40 0.72 -0.28
CA VAL A 92 9.07 0.77 -0.91
C VAL A 92 9.16 1.31 -2.35
N TYR A 93 10.00 2.32 -2.62
CA TYR A 93 10.24 2.77 -4.00
C TYR A 93 10.96 1.71 -4.84
N LEU A 94 11.97 1.04 -4.29
CA LEU A 94 12.64 -0.07 -4.96
C LEU A 94 11.65 -1.19 -5.30
N GLN A 95 10.73 -1.51 -4.38
CA GLN A 95 9.67 -2.49 -4.63
C GLN A 95 8.82 -2.08 -5.86
N VAL A 96 8.39 -0.83 -5.96
CA VAL A 96 7.62 -0.35 -7.11
C VAL A 96 8.41 -0.47 -8.40
N VAL A 97 9.66 0.01 -8.40
CA VAL A 97 10.53 -0.09 -9.58
C VAL A 97 10.68 -1.54 -10.01
N SER A 98 10.97 -2.45 -9.07
CA SER A 98 11.07 -3.88 -9.35
C SER A 98 9.79 -4.47 -9.93
N VAL A 99 8.61 -4.14 -9.38
CA VAL A 99 7.31 -4.64 -9.86
C VAL A 99 7.01 -4.12 -11.27
N VAL A 100 7.22 -2.83 -11.52
CA VAL A 100 7.01 -2.22 -12.85
C VAL A 100 7.98 -2.80 -13.87
N THR A 101 9.27 -2.90 -13.54
CA THR A 101 10.27 -3.51 -14.42
C THR A 101 9.95 -4.97 -14.73
N ALA A 102 9.61 -5.77 -13.72
CA ALA A 102 9.22 -7.16 -13.92
C ALA A 102 7.98 -7.30 -14.81
N PHE A 103 6.97 -6.44 -14.61
CA PHE A 103 5.78 -6.41 -15.46
C PHE A 103 6.13 -6.10 -16.93
N LEU A 104 6.94 -5.05 -17.17
CA LEU A 104 7.35 -4.66 -18.51
C LEU A 104 8.19 -5.75 -19.21
N LEU A 105 9.07 -6.41 -18.47
CA LEU A 105 9.83 -7.55 -18.99
C LEU A 105 8.91 -8.72 -19.36
N CYS A 106 7.94 -9.05 -18.50
CA CYS A 106 6.98 -10.12 -18.79
C CYS A 106 6.08 -9.78 -19.98
N LEU A 107 5.65 -8.53 -20.09
CA LEU A 107 4.85 -8.06 -21.21
C LEU A 107 5.65 -8.08 -22.52
N GLY A 108 6.91 -7.63 -22.50
CA GLY A 108 7.83 -7.72 -23.63
C GLY A 108 8.08 -9.17 -24.05
N TYR A 109 8.29 -10.06 -23.09
CA TYR A 109 8.45 -11.49 -23.35
C TYR A 109 7.18 -12.13 -23.91
N LEU A 110 5.99 -11.77 -23.40
CA LEU A 110 4.72 -12.22 -23.96
C LEU A 110 4.61 -11.80 -25.43
N PHE A 111 4.85 -10.52 -25.76
CA PHE A 111 4.80 -10.07 -27.16
C PHE A 111 5.80 -10.79 -28.07
N TRP A 112 7.00 -11.08 -27.55
CA TRP A 112 8.00 -11.84 -28.28
C TRP A 112 7.52 -13.26 -28.62
N ILE A 113 6.91 -13.96 -27.66
CA ILE A 113 6.57 -15.37 -27.82
C ILE A 113 5.15 -15.64 -28.34
N TYR A 114 4.25 -14.68 -28.19
CA TYR A 114 2.86 -14.79 -28.65
C TYR A 114 2.69 -15.31 -30.09
N PRO A 115 3.50 -14.91 -31.09
CA PRO A 115 3.36 -15.44 -32.45
C PRO A 115 3.71 -16.93 -32.55
N THR A 116 4.57 -17.46 -31.70
CA THR A 116 5.00 -18.87 -31.74
C THR A 116 4.11 -19.78 -30.90
N LEU A 117 3.23 -19.24 -30.06
CA LEU A 117 2.33 -20.05 -29.24
C LEU A 117 1.23 -20.69 -30.10
N PRO A 118 0.88 -21.96 -29.82
CA PRO A 118 -0.28 -22.60 -30.45
C PRO A 118 -1.58 -21.89 -30.06
N GLU A 119 -2.64 -22.07 -30.84
CA GLU A 119 -3.93 -21.43 -30.56
C GLU A 119 -4.51 -21.85 -29.21
N ILE A 120 -4.30 -23.11 -28.81
CA ILE A 120 -4.80 -23.69 -27.56
C ILE A 120 -3.61 -23.97 -26.62
N ILE A 121 -3.68 -23.43 -25.41
CA ILE A 121 -2.65 -23.55 -24.37
C ILE A 121 -3.28 -23.92 -23.02
N PRO A 122 -2.53 -24.50 -22.07
CA PRO A 122 -3.02 -24.67 -20.71
C PRO A 122 -3.19 -23.30 -20.05
N VAL A 123 -4.36 -23.03 -19.46
CA VAL A 123 -4.68 -21.73 -18.83
C VAL A 123 -4.96 -21.84 -17.33
N HIS A 124 -5.10 -23.06 -16.81
CA HIS A 124 -5.28 -23.32 -15.38
C HIS A 124 -4.59 -24.62 -14.98
N PHE A 125 -4.07 -24.63 -13.75
CA PHE A 125 -3.38 -25.76 -13.15
C PHE A 125 -4.01 -26.13 -11.82
N ASP A 126 -4.05 -27.42 -11.50
CA ASP A 126 -4.41 -27.87 -10.17
C ASP A 126 -3.25 -27.70 -9.16
N ILE A 127 -3.44 -28.16 -7.93
CA ILE A 127 -2.41 -28.10 -6.87
C ILE A 127 -1.16 -28.94 -7.17
N ASN A 128 -1.24 -29.88 -8.12
CA ASN A 128 -0.14 -30.74 -8.54
C ASN A 128 0.58 -30.18 -9.77
N MET A 129 0.26 -28.95 -10.19
CA MET A 129 0.77 -28.32 -11.41
C MET A 129 0.41 -29.10 -12.69
N ILE A 130 -0.72 -29.81 -12.69
CA ILE A 130 -1.24 -30.50 -13.87
C ILE A 130 -2.26 -29.58 -14.56
N PRO A 131 -2.15 -29.35 -15.89
CA PRO A 131 -3.16 -28.63 -16.63
C PRO A 131 -4.54 -29.29 -16.49
N ASN A 132 -5.50 -28.56 -15.93
CA ASN A 132 -6.88 -29.02 -15.80
C ASN A 132 -7.87 -28.17 -16.63
N ARG A 133 -7.38 -27.11 -17.29
CA ARG A 133 -8.15 -26.32 -18.27
C ARG A 133 -7.24 -25.83 -19.39
N TRP A 134 -7.73 -25.99 -20.61
CA TRP A 134 -7.12 -25.48 -21.84
C TRP A 134 -7.98 -24.34 -22.40
N GLY A 135 -7.33 -23.34 -22.97
CA GLY A 135 -7.97 -22.12 -23.45
C GLY A 135 -7.21 -21.50 -24.61
N HIS A 136 -7.75 -20.44 -25.18
CA HIS A 136 -7.11 -19.78 -26.31
C HIS A 136 -5.92 -18.94 -25.85
N LYS A 137 -4.83 -18.86 -26.63
CA LYS A 137 -3.62 -18.09 -26.26
C LYS A 137 -3.85 -16.61 -25.94
N SER A 138 -4.94 -16.03 -26.45
CA SER A 138 -5.32 -14.65 -26.11
C SER A 138 -5.70 -14.47 -24.64
N GLU A 139 -6.04 -15.54 -23.91
CA GLU A 139 -6.28 -15.48 -22.46
C GLU A 139 -5.03 -15.02 -21.69
N LEU A 140 -3.82 -15.18 -22.25
CA LEU A 140 -2.59 -14.61 -21.67
C LEU A 140 -2.64 -13.09 -21.55
N PHE A 141 -3.30 -12.39 -22.48
CA PHE A 141 -3.46 -10.94 -22.39
C PHE A 141 -4.44 -10.53 -21.30
N LEU A 142 -5.41 -11.39 -20.96
CA LEU A 142 -6.29 -11.16 -19.82
C LEU A 142 -5.52 -11.27 -18.51
N ILE A 143 -4.65 -12.28 -18.37
CA ILE A 143 -3.75 -12.43 -17.22
C ILE A 143 -2.80 -11.22 -17.12
N ALA A 144 -2.20 -10.81 -18.24
CA ALA A 144 -1.32 -9.64 -18.30
C ALA A 144 -2.08 -8.34 -17.94
N GLY A 145 -3.32 -8.17 -18.41
CA GLY A 145 -4.17 -7.03 -18.08
C GLY A 145 -4.51 -6.97 -16.58
N ILE A 146 -4.86 -8.10 -15.97
CA ILE A 146 -5.09 -8.20 -14.52
C ILE A 146 -3.80 -7.85 -13.76
N ALA A 147 -2.66 -8.39 -14.16
CA ALA A 147 -1.37 -8.07 -13.55
C ALA A 147 -1.03 -6.57 -13.66
N ALA A 148 -1.37 -5.93 -14.78
CA ALA A 148 -1.18 -4.50 -15.00
C ALA A 148 -1.98 -3.67 -13.98
N ILE A 149 -3.24 -4.03 -13.71
CA ILE A 149 -4.09 -3.35 -12.73
C ILE A 149 -3.43 -3.37 -11.35
N PHE A 150 -2.95 -4.53 -10.89
CA PHE A 150 -2.29 -4.64 -9.59
C PHE A 150 -0.99 -3.83 -9.54
N SER A 151 -0.19 -3.84 -10.61
CA SER A 151 1.04 -3.05 -10.69
C SER A 151 0.77 -1.53 -10.64
N ILE A 152 -0.23 -1.06 -11.38
CA ILE A 152 -0.65 0.35 -11.40
C ILE A 152 -1.20 0.79 -10.05
N ILE A 153 -2.13 0.02 -9.47
CA ILE A 153 -2.71 0.34 -8.15
C ILE A 153 -1.60 0.37 -7.10
N ASN A 154 -0.70 -0.63 -7.10
CA ASN A 154 0.42 -0.66 -6.17
C ASN A 154 1.31 0.58 -6.30
N SER A 155 1.63 0.97 -7.54
CA SER A 155 2.43 2.16 -7.83
C SER A 155 1.74 3.44 -7.34
N ILE A 156 0.46 3.64 -7.63
CA ILE A 156 -0.32 4.81 -7.18
C ILE A 156 -0.37 4.87 -5.65
N LEU A 157 -0.64 3.73 -5.00
CA LEU A 157 -0.72 3.65 -3.54
C LEU A 157 0.62 3.98 -2.88
N VAL A 158 1.73 3.48 -3.42
CA VAL A 158 3.07 3.82 -2.94
C VAL A 158 3.37 5.30 -3.14
N LEU A 159 3.15 5.85 -4.34
CA LEU A 159 3.49 7.23 -4.63
C LEU A 159 2.64 8.22 -3.81
N LYS A 160 1.36 7.91 -3.59
CA LYS A 160 0.42 8.79 -2.89
C LYS A 160 0.40 8.60 -1.37
N PHE A 161 0.60 7.37 -0.91
CA PHE A 161 0.41 6.97 0.49
C PHE A 161 1.59 6.19 1.09
N GLY A 162 2.72 6.05 0.41
CA GLY A 162 3.76 5.02 0.64
C GLY A 162 4.11 4.67 2.08
N LYS A 163 4.25 5.64 3.00
CA LYS A 163 4.57 5.32 4.41
C LYS A 163 3.41 4.71 5.20
N TYR A 164 2.18 4.92 4.76
CA TYR A 164 0.93 4.60 5.44
C TYR A 164 0.29 3.28 4.99
N ALA A 165 0.68 2.77 3.82
CA ALA A 165 0.04 1.62 3.18
C ALA A 165 0.95 0.38 3.03
N LYS A 166 2.05 0.29 3.80
CA LYS A 166 3.09 -0.75 3.65
C LYS A 166 2.53 -2.18 3.57
N ILE A 167 1.56 -2.52 4.42
CA ILE A 167 0.91 -3.84 4.43
C ILE A 167 0.18 -4.09 3.11
N LEU A 168 -0.61 -3.11 2.67
CA LEU A 168 -1.37 -3.20 1.43
C LEU A 168 -0.45 -3.31 0.21
N THR A 169 0.62 -2.50 0.14
CA THR A 169 1.57 -2.53 -0.98
C THR A 169 2.39 -3.82 -1.00
N THR A 170 2.69 -4.40 0.16
CA THR A 170 3.34 -5.73 0.25
C THR A 170 2.39 -6.82 -0.25
N PHE A 171 1.13 -6.79 0.19
CA PHE A 171 0.10 -7.74 -0.24
C PHE A 171 -0.14 -7.71 -1.75
N LEU A 172 -0.27 -6.51 -2.35
CA LEU A 172 -0.36 -6.38 -3.82
C LEU A 172 0.89 -6.90 -4.54
N GLY A 173 2.08 -6.71 -3.95
CA GLY A 173 3.32 -7.26 -4.49
C GLY A 173 3.34 -8.79 -4.52
N ILE A 174 2.83 -9.45 -3.47
CA ILE A 174 2.73 -10.91 -3.42
C ILE A 174 1.76 -11.42 -4.51
N ILE A 175 0.59 -10.80 -4.65
CA ILE A 175 -0.38 -11.15 -5.70
C ILE A 175 0.26 -11.03 -7.08
N PHE A 176 0.99 -9.94 -7.32
CA PHE A 176 1.69 -9.74 -8.58
C PHE A 176 2.71 -10.86 -8.88
N ILE A 177 3.52 -11.25 -7.89
CA ILE A 177 4.48 -12.36 -8.04
C ILE A 177 3.75 -13.66 -8.36
N SER A 178 2.65 -13.97 -7.66
CA SER A 178 1.87 -15.18 -7.92
C SER A 178 1.32 -15.22 -9.35
N LEU A 179 0.87 -14.07 -9.89
CA LEU A 179 0.42 -13.97 -11.28
C LEU A 179 1.58 -14.19 -12.28
N MET A 180 2.79 -13.70 -11.97
CA MET A 180 3.97 -13.95 -12.81
C MET A 180 4.37 -15.42 -12.79
N VAL A 181 4.34 -16.08 -11.64
CA VAL A 181 4.61 -17.52 -11.53
C VAL A 181 3.62 -18.33 -12.35
N LEU A 182 2.33 -18.01 -12.27
CA LEU A 182 1.30 -18.64 -13.09
C LEU A 182 1.59 -18.43 -14.59
N PHE A 183 1.91 -17.20 -14.99
CA PHE A 183 2.24 -16.87 -16.38
C PHE A 183 3.42 -17.68 -16.91
N PHE A 184 4.54 -17.72 -16.17
CA PHE A 184 5.70 -18.50 -16.58
C PHE A 184 5.44 -20.01 -16.56
N GLY A 185 4.61 -20.50 -15.62
CA GLY A 185 4.14 -21.88 -15.62
C GLY A 185 3.40 -22.25 -16.90
N ILE A 186 2.46 -21.40 -17.34
CA ILE A 186 1.75 -21.59 -18.61
C ILE A 186 2.74 -21.69 -19.78
N ILE A 187 3.67 -20.73 -19.89
CA ILE A 187 4.63 -20.70 -21.00
C ILE A 187 5.54 -21.93 -20.98
N TYR A 188 6.08 -22.31 -19.83
CA TYR A 188 6.95 -23.48 -19.68
C TYR A 188 6.26 -24.76 -20.15
N PHE A 189 5.03 -25.01 -19.70
CA PHE A 189 4.29 -26.19 -20.12
C PHE A 189 3.90 -26.14 -21.60
N THR A 190 3.64 -24.95 -22.15
CA THR A 190 3.29 -24.81 -23.57
C THR A 190 4.49 -25.08 -24.49
N GLN A 191 5.71 -24.76 -24.06
CA GLN A 191 6.93 -25.04 -24.83
C GLN A 191 7.45 -26.47 -24.68
N GLY A 192 7.05 -27.17 -23.62
CA GLY A 192 7.45 -28.55 -23.34
C GLY A 192 6.61 -29.62 -24.04
N ILE A 193 5.60 -29.20 -24.81
CA ILE A 193 4.72 -30.05 -25.64
C ILE A 193 5.11 -29.85 -27.11
#